data_AF-A0A559M933-F1
#
_entry.id   AF-A0A559M933-F1
#
_cell.length_a   1.000
_cell.length_b   1.000
_cell.length_c   1.000
_cell.angle_alpha   90.00
_cell.angle_beta   90.00
_cell.angle_gamma   90.00
#
_symmetry.space_group_name_H-M   'P 1'
#
loop_
_entity.id
_entity.type
_entity.pdbx_description
1 polymer ?
#
loop_
_entity_poly.entity_id
_entity_poly.type
_entity_poly.pdbx_seq_one_letter_code
_entity_poly.pdbx_strand_id
1 'polypeptide(L)'
;MGPFSKNKSEYDVEAAPAEKSVSSSENGSGIVPDEGAVPAETFVLGDSWYARTQRLAGKFGVEQRGIERVPSDERSDAGMSQIGTLWLSANMVVSSFAIGALAYPVFYLGFIDTILIIFFVNIMGILPVCFFSTFGPRFGLRQMVLSRFYFGWYGVKIIAVFNILACIGWSSVNVIVGAQLFNAVNHNMPGWAGILVISVSTFLITLFGYKIVHTYERYSWIPCLIIFLIVLGEFAHSGQFENIPMGVGKSEAGSALSFAASVYGFSTGWTSYAADYTVYQPVNRSRKSIFLWTFAGLSFPLLFTQMLGAAIATAMAANNG
;
A
#
# COMPACT_ATOMS: atom_id res chain seq x y z
N MET A 1 62.77 -23.59 4.20
CA MET A 1 62.01 -22.96 3.10
C MET A 1 60.59 -22.72 3.60
N GLY A 2 60.23 -21.48 3.92
CA GLY A 2 58.80 -21.10 3.92
C GLY A 2 58.35 -20.79 2.49
N PRO A 3 57.28 -20.01 2.29
CA PRO A 3 55.94 -20.04 2.92
C PRO A 3 54.84 -19.95 1.84
N PHE A 4 53.56 -20.24 2.11
CA PHE A 4 52.45 -19.54 1.44
C PHE A 4 51.17 -19.57 2.28
N SER A 5 50.97 -18.44 2.96
CA SER A 5 49.69 -17.92 3.44
C SER A 5 48.72 -17.73 2.28
N LYS A 6 47.42 -17.96 2.52
CA LYS A 6 46.37 -17.04 2.06
C LYS A 6 45.10 -17.17 2.89
N ASN A 7 44.92 -16.15 3.73
CA ASN A 7 43.66 -15.68 4.30
C ASN A 7 42.51 -15.70 3.29
N LYS A 8 41.37 -16.25 3.71
CA LYS A 8 40.04 -15.77 3.31
C LYS A 8 39.22 -15.60 4.58
N SER A 9 39.33 -14.42 5.19
CA SER A 9 38.27 -13.89 6.03
C SER A 9 37.09 -13.62 5.11
N GLU A 10 36.14 -14.54 5.09
CA GLU A 10 34.81 -14.31 4.57
C GLU A 10 34.22 -13.15 5.38
N TYR A 11 33.86 -12.07 4.69
CA TYR A 11 33.28 -10.87 5.28
C TYR A 11 31.87 -11.26 5.76
N ASP A 12 31.79 -11.74 6.99
CA ASP A 12 30.55 -12.12 7.63
C ASP A 12 29.80 -10.85 8.04
N VAL A 13 28.76 -10.52 7.28
CA VAL A 13 27.93 -9.31 7.47
C VAL A 13 27.06 -9.42 8.73
N GLU A 14 27.02 -10.60 9.37
CA GLU A 14 26.32 -10.84 10.63
C GLU A 14 27.23 -10.74 11.87
N ALA A 15 28.55 -10.52 11.70
CA ALA A 15 29.45 -10.31 12.83
C ALA A 15 29.26 -8.88 13.39
N ALA A 16 28.41 -8.77 14.42
CA ALA A 16 28.21 -7.53 15.18
C ALA A 16 29.57 -6.92 15.61
N PRO A 17 29.83 -5.61 15.39
CA PRO A 17 31.00 -4.97 15.95
C PRO A 17 30.87 -4.91 17.48
N ALA A 18 31.95 -5.32 18.16
CA ALA A 18 32.06 -5.33 19.61
C ALA A 18 31.71 -3.98 20.27
N GLU A 19 31.11 -4.11 21.45
CA GLU A 19 30.59 -3.10 22.39
C GLU A 19 31.28 -1.73 22.38
N LYS A 20 30.46 -0.68 22.27
CA LYS A 20 30.70 0.58 22.99
C LYS A 20 29.59 0.75 24.02
N SER A 21 29.98 0.63 25.29
CA SER A 21 29.14 0.89 26.45
C SER A 21 28.62 2.33 26.44
N VAL A 22 27.32 2.49 26.18
CA VAL A 22 26.58 3.73 26.45
C VAL A 22 25.68 3.45 27.63
N SER A 23 25.92 4.18 28.72
CA SER A 23 25.20 4.08 29.99
C SER A 23 23.69 4.24 29.76
N SER A 24 22.95 3.16 30.02
CA SER A 24 21.49 3.12 30.01
C SER A 24 20.92 3.88 31.21
N SER A 25 20.37 5.07 30.97
CA SER A 25 19.36 5.64 31.86
C SER A 25 18.03 4.93 31.58
N GLU A 26 17.65 4.05 32.49
CA GLU A 26 16.35 3.40 32.51
C GLU A 26 15.24 4.45 32.56
N ASN A 27 14.50 4.57 31.47
CA ASN A 27 13.14 5.09 31.51
C ASN A 27 12.28 4.16 30.65
N GLY A 28 11.25 3.59 31.27
CA GLY A 28 10.35 2.54 30.75
C GLY A 28 9.51 2.93 29.53
N SER A 29 10.15 3.43 28.48
CA SER A 29 9.59 3.57 27.16
C SER A 29 9.92 2.30 26.39
N GLY A 30 8.93 1.56 25.90
CA GLY A 30 9.14 0.37 25.06
C GLY A 30 9.71 0.72 23.68
N ILE A 31 10.90 1.33 23.66
CA ILE A 31 11.72 1.66 22.50
C ILE A 31 12.74 0.54 22.39
N VAL A 32 12.81 -0.09 21.22
CA VAL A 32 13.81 -1.14 20.97
C VAL A 32 15.17 -0.45 20.81
N PRO A 33 16.21 -0.81 21.57
CA PRO A 33 17.57 -0.27 21.38
C PRO A 33 18.04 -0.44 19.94
N ASP A 34 18.90 0.44 19.40
CA ASP A 34 19.36 0.38 17.99
C ASP A 34 20.33 -0.79 17.69
N GLU A 35 20.45 -1.76 18.61
CA GLU A 35 21.15 -3.02 18.39
C GLU A 35 20.60 -3.74 17.14
N GLY A 36 21.47 -4.01 16.16
CA GLY A 36 21.15 -4.67 14.90
C GLY A 36 20.61 -3.77 13.77
N ALA A 37 20.53 -2.46 13.95
CA ALA A 37 20.28 -1.54 12.84
C ALA A 37 21.55 -1.28 12.03
N VAL A 38 21.44 -1.32 10.69
CA VAL A 38 22.58 -1.21 9.77
C VAL A 38 22.57 0.19 9.16
N PRO A 39 23.45 1.13 9.55
CA PRO A 39 23.44 2.52 9.07
C PRO A 39 23.54 2.62 7.55
N ALA A 40 22.90 3.61 6.93
CA ALA A 40 22.88 3.77 5.48
C ALA A 40 24.30 3.88 4.88
N GLU A 41 25.23 4.48 5.63
CA GLU A 41 26.63 4.64 5.23
C GLU A 41 27.36 3.30 5.06
N THR A 42 26.94 2.26 5.77
CA THR A 42 27.58 0.92 5.69
C THR A 42 27.30 0.20 4.38
N PHE A 43 26.19 0.48 3.68
CA PHE A 43 25.91 -0.15 2.38
C PHE A 43 26.83 0.35 1.25
N VAL A 44 27.51 1.47 1.48
CA VAL A 44 28.37 2.16 0.51
C VAL A 44 29.85 1.83 0.73
N LEU A 45 30.19 1.24 1.88
CA LEU A 45 31.55 0.88 2.27
C LEU A 45 32.00 -0.43 1.60
N GLY A 46 33.22 -0.41 1.05
CA GLY A 46 33.84 -1.57 0.36
C GLY A 46 33.92 -1.45 -1.17
N ASP A 47 34.63 -2.42 -1.78
CA ASP A 47 34.89 -2.50 -3.22
C ASP A 47 34.12 -3.64 -3.92
N SER A 48 33.23 -4.32 -3.22
CA SER A 48 32.42 -5.40 -3.78
C SER A 48 31.51 -4.90 -4.91
N TRP A 49 31.12 -5.80 -5.81
CA TRP A 49 30.14 -5.49 -6.86
C TRP A 49 28.86 -4.87 -6.28
N TYR A 50 28.39 -5.42 -5.14
CA TYR A 50 27.23 -4.91 -4.40
C TYR A 50 27.41 -3.46 -3.92
N ALA A 51 28.55 -3.13 -3.31
CA ALA A 51 28.84 -1.77 -2.85
C ALA A 51 28.95 -0.78 -4.02
N ARG A 52 29.48 -1.20 -5.17
CA ARG A 52 29.56 -0.38 -6.40
C ARG A 52 28.18 -0.12 -7.00
N THR A 53 27.32 -1.14 -7.09
CA THR A 53 25.94 -0.96 -7.54
C THR A 53 25.15 -0.09 -6.58
N GLN A 54 25.39 -0.23 -5.27
CA GLN A 54 24.73 0.57 -4.26
C GLN A 54 25.17 2.05 -4.34
N ARG A 55 26.46 2.33 -4.53
CA ARG A 55 26.96 3.71 -4.81
C ARG A 55 26.29 4.33 -6.02
N LEU A 56 26.15 3.56 -7.09
CA LEU A 56 25.48 4.01 -8.30
C LEU A 56 23.99 4.31 -8.01
N ALA A 57 23.29 3.40 -7.34
CA ALA A 57 21.90 3.56 -6.93
C ALA A 57 21.71 4.80 -6.02
N GLY A 58 22.62 5.02 -5.06
CA GLY A 58 22.61 6.19 -4.19
C GLY A 58 22.82 7.51 -4.94
N LYS A 59 23.69 7.51 -5.96
CA LYS A 59 23.88 8.68 -6.84
C LYS A 59 22.61 9.05 -7.60
N PHE A 60 21.78 8.05 -7.94
CA PHE A 60 20.46 8.25 -8.55
C PHE A 60 19.33 8.45 -7.54
N GLY A 61 19.63 8.49 -6.23
CA GLY A 61 18.63 8.70 -5.17
C GLY A 61 17.69 7.51 -4.97
N VAL A 62 18.08 6.31 -5.41
CA VAL A 62 17.38 5.05 -5.14
C VAL A 62 17.57 4.69 -3.66
N GLU A 63 16.50 4.21 -3.02
CA GLU A 63 16.54 3.74 -1.64
C GLU A 63 17.49 2.53 -1.55
N GLN A 64 18.58 2.70 -0.81
CA GLN A 64 19.62 1.67 -0.65
C GLN A 64 19.26 0.65 0.42
N ARG A 65 18.53 1.08 1.46
CA ARG A 65 18.17 0.22 2.58
C ARG A 65 17.04 -0.72 2.18
N GLY A 66 17.32 -2.01 2.16
CA GLY A 66 16.36 -3.04 1.79
C GLY A 66 15.55 -3.47 3.02
N ILE A 67 15.85 -4.66 3.52
CA ILE A 67 15.15 -5.27 4.65
C ILE A 67 15.69 -4.84 6.01
N GLU A 68 16.80 -4.08 6.02
CA GLU A 68 17.47 -3.71 7.26
C GLU A 68 16.63 -2.70 8.06
N ARG A 69 16.83 -2.73 9.38
CA ARG A 69 16.15 -1.83 10.29
C ARG A 69 16.63 -0.39 10.11
N VAL A 70 15.69 0.55 10.16
CA VAL A 70 15.97 1.99 10.17
C VAL A 70 16.33 2.43 11.60
N PRO A 71 17.59 2.84 11.85
CA PRO A 71 18.02 3.35 13.16
C PRO A 71 17.32 4.67 13.46
N SER A 72 17.30 5.05 14.73
CA SER A 72 16.47 6.16 15.21
C SER A 72 16.90 7.54 14.68
N ASP A 73 18.17 7.71 14.36
CA ASP A 73 18.83 8.92 13.87
C ASP A 73 18.60 9.20 12.38
N GLU A 74 18.37 8.16 11.57
CA GLU A 74 18.10 8.29 10.13
C GLU A 74 16.61 8.44 9.78
N ARG A 75 15.75 8.63 10.79
CA ARG A 75 14.31 8.80 10.59
C ARG A 75 14.00 10.23 10.20
N SER A 76 13.13 10.37 9.19
CA SER A 76 12.74 11.67 8.67
C SER A 76 11.83 12.42 9.63
N ASP A 77 11.97 13.74 9.71
CA ASP A 77 11.01 14.65 10.35
C ASP A 77 9.75 14.89 9.49
N ALA A 78 9.31 13.87 8.76
CA ALA A 78 8.13 13.91 7.92
C ALA A 78 6.89 14.35 8.71
N GLY A 79 6.13 15.29 8.12
CA GLY A 79 4.88 15.77 8.69
C GLY A 79 3.83 14.66 8.76
N MET A 80 3.00 14.67 9.80
CA MET A 80 1.99 13.63 10.04
C MET A 80 0.95 13.51 8.92
N SER A 81 0.66 14.63 8.26
CA SER A 81 -0.23 14.69 7.11
C SER A 81 0.25 13.83 5.96
N GLN A 82 1.57 13.58 5.84
CA GLN A 82 2.14 12.75 4.77
C GLN A 82 1.64 11.31 4.85
N ILE A 83 1.43 10.78 6.07
CA ILE A 83 0.86 9.44 6.28
C ILE A 83 -0.57 9.41 5.71
N GLY A 84 -1.39 10.39 6.08
CA GLY A 84 -2.78 10.47 5.61
C GLY A 84 -2.88 10.68 4.10
N THR A 85 -2.10 11.61 3.53
CA THR A 85 -2.12 11.88 2.09
C THR A 85 -1.61 10.72 1.25
N LEU A 86 -0.66 9.94 1.78
CA LEU A 86 -0.16 8.75 1.09
C LEU A 86 -1.24 7.67 0.99
N TRP A 87 -1.90 7.34 2.10
CA TRP A 87 -3.01 6.38 2.07
C TRP A 87 -4.18 6.87 1.23
N LEU A 88 -4.45 8.17 1.28
CA LEU A 88 -5.46 8.83 0.48
C LEU A 88 -5.17 8.67 -1.01
N SER A 89 -3.92 8.85 -1.40
CA SER A 89 -3.47 8.71 -2.78
C SER A 89 -3.44 7.28 -3.29
N ALA A 90 -3.01 6.33 -2.47
CA ALA A 90 -3.01 4.92 -2.83
C ALA A 90 -4.43 4.36 -3.08
N ASN A 91 -5.45 4.97 -2.49
CA ASN A 91 -6.83 4.49 -2.56
C ASN A 91 -7.78 5.38 -3.37
N MET A 92 -7.41 6.63 -3.67
CA MET A 92 -8.15 7.52 -4.58
C MET A 92 -7.87 7.12 -6.03
N VAL A 93 -8.26 5.89 -6.40
CA VAL A 93 -7.95 5.25 -7.68
C VAL A 93 -9.17 4.57 -8.28
N VAL A 94 -9.16 4.36 -9.60
CA VAL A 94 -10.27 3.73 -10.33
C VAL A 94 -10.50 2.28 -9.88
N SER A 95 -9.47 1.58 -9.41
CA SER A 95 -9.64 0.22 -8.88
C SER A 95 -10.51 0.18 -7.62
N SER A 96 -10.38 1.15 -6.71
CA SER A 96 -11.25 1.26 -5.54
C SER A 96 -12.69 1.52 -5.97
N PHE A 97 -12.89 2.41 -6.94
CA PHE A 97 -14.20 2.66 -7.55
C PHE A 97 -14.80 1.39 -8.18
N ALA A 98 -13.99 0.62 -8.90
CA ALA A 98 -14.41 -0.61 -9.55
C ALA A 98 -14.91 -1.65 -8.53
N ILE A 99 -14.30 -1.76 -7.34
CA ILE A 99 -14.82 -2.65 -6.28
C ILE A 99 -16.27 -2.31 -5.92
N GLY A 100 -16.59 -1.02 -5.76
CA GLY A 100 -17.97 -0.59 -5.50
C GLY A 100 -18.90 -0.85 -6.68
N ALA A 101 -18.41 -0.63 -7.90
CA ALA A 101 -19.18 -0.85 -9.13
C ALA A 101 -19.53 -2.33 -9.39
N LEU A 102 -18.79 -3.29 -8.80
CA LEU A 102 -19.09 -4.73 -8.94
C LEU A 102 -20.34 -5.16 -8.16
N ALA A 103 -20.81 -4.36 -7.20
CA ALA A 103 -21.88 -4.75 -6.27
C ALA A 103 -23.16 -5.19 -6.99
N TYR A 104 -23.59 -4.45 -8.01
CA TYR A 104 -24.79 -4.80 -8.77
C TYR A 104 -24.52 -5.83 -9.89
N PRO A 105 -23.59 -5.63 -10.83
CA PRO A 105 -23.46 -6.51 -12.00
C PRO A 105 -23.01 -7.94 -11.67
N VAL A 106 -22.30 -8.13 -10.55
CA VAL A 106 -21.76 -9.43 -10.15
C VAL A 106 -22.51 -10.04 -8.98
N PHE A 107 -22.86 -9.23 -7.98
CA PHE A 107 -23.48 -9.72 -6.74
C PHE A 107 -25.00 -9.45 -6.67
N TYR A 108 -25.56 -8.69 -7.63
CA TYR A 108 -26.99 -8.37 -7.71
C TYR A 108 -27.54 -7.66 -6.46
N LEU A 109 -26.68 -6.90 -5.77
CA LEU A 109 -27.03 -6.21 -4.53
C LEU A 109 -27.75 -4.89 -4.79
N GLY A 110 -28.67 -4.55 -3.91
CA GLY A 110 -29.35 -3.25 -3.91
C GLY A 110 -28.41 -2.12 -3.47
N PHE A 111 -28.90 -0.88 -3.53
CA PHE A 111 -28.06 0.28 -3.20
C PHE A 111 -27.76 0.38 -1.70
N ILE A 112 -28.76 0.14 -0.85
CA ILE A 112 -28.66 0.35 0.60
C ILE A 112 -27.77 -0.70 1.26
N ASP A 113 -27.98 -1.97 0.97
CA ASP A 113 -27.14 -3.09 1.38
C ASP A 113 -25.70 -2.91 0.90
N THR A 114 -25.49 -2.51 -0.35
CA THR A 114 -24.15 -2.23 -0.88
C THR A 114 -23.44 -1.14 -0.07
N ILE A 115 -24.09 0.00 0.19
CA ILE A 115 -23.50 1.09 0.97
C ILE A 115 -23.20 0.67 2.41
N LEU A 116 -24.11 -0.08 3.04
CA LEU A 116 -23.91 -0.57 4.41
C LEU A 116 -22.72 -1.54 4.47
N ILE A 117 -22.61 -2.46 3.51
CA ILE A 117 -21.47 -3.38 3.41
C ILE A 117 -20.18 -2.59 3.20
N ILE A 118 -20.14 -1.66 2.24
CA ILE A 118 -18.97 -0.81 2.00
C ILE A 118 -18.58 -0.08 3.29
N PHE A 119 -19.54 0.52 4.00
CA PHE A 119 -19.27 1.25 5.23
C PHE A 119 -18.69 0.35 6.32
N PHE A 120 -19.42 -0.66 6.77
CA PHE A 120 -19.00 -1.48 7.92
C PHE A 120 -17.77 -2.33 7.61
N VAL A 121 -17.70 -2.90 6.41
CA VAL A 121 -16.61 -3.82 6.05
C VAL A 121 -15.31 -3.05 5.81
N ASN A 122 -15.32 -1.88 5.15
CA ASN A 122 -14.09 -1.09 5.04
C ASN A 122 -13.61 -0.64 6.42
N ILE A 123 -14.50 -0.14 7.28
CA ILE A 123 -14.09 0.27 8.63
C ILE A 123 -13.46 -0.92 9.37
N MET A 124 -14.06 -2.10 9.32
CA MET A 124 -13.48 -3.31 9.92
C MET A 124 -12.14 -3.70 9.28
N GLY A 125 -12.02 -3.61 7.96
CA GLY A 125 -10.83 -4.00 7.20
C GLY A 125 -9.63 -3.07 7.37
N ILE A 126 -9.85 -1.78 7.62
CA ILE A 126 -8.77 -0.81 7.84
C ILE A 126 -8.25 -0.79 9.28
N LEU A 127 -8.99 -1.32 10.26
CA LEU A 127 -8.55 -1.35 11.67
C LEU A 127 -7.21 -2.08 11.84
N PRO A 128 -6.99 -3.28 11.27
CA PRO A 128 -5.68 -3.93 11.27
C PRO A 128 -4.60 -3.04 10.66
N VAL A 129 -4.85 -2.42 9.50
CA VAL A 129 -3.89 -1.54 8.82
C VAL A 129 -3.46 -0.39 9.73
N CYS A 130 -4.42 0.25 10.40
CA CYS A 130 -4.17 1.35 11.33
C CYS A 130 -3.36 0.89 12.55
N PHE A 131 -3.64 -0.30 13.08
CA PHE A 131 -2.92 -0.87 14.21
C PHE A 131 -1.46 -1.20 13.84
N PHE A 132 -1.23 -1.92 12.76
CA PHE A 132 0.11 -2.29 12.30
C PHE A 132 0.93 -1.07 11.84
N SER A 133 0.28 -0.02 11.34
CA SER A 133 0.97 1.26 11.03
C SER A 133 1.63 1.89 12.27
N THR A 134 1.16 1.59 13.48
CA THR A 134 1.79 2.08 14.72
C THR A 134 3.11 1.36 15.06
N PHE A 135 3.40 0.24 14.42
CA PHE A 135 4.60 -0.56 14.66
C PHE A 135 5.82 -0.04 13.90
N GLY A 136 5.64 0.55 12.72
CA GLY A 136 6.74 1.11 11.93
C GLY A 136 7.66 2.05 12.73
N PRO A 137 7.14 3.07 13.43
CA PRO A 137 7.98 4.00 14.19
C PRO A 137 8.55 3.40 15.48
N ARG A 138 8.09 2.23 15.93
CA ARG A 138 8.62 1.61 17.16
C ARG A 138 9.74 0.64 16.85
N PHE A 139 9.53 -0.20 15.84
CA PHE A 139 10.49 -1.23 15.48
C PHE A 139 11.48 -0.76 14.41
N GLY A 140 11.12 0.22 13.57
CA GLY A 140 11.94 0.61 12.42
C GLY A 140 12.09 -0.51 11.39
N LEU A 141 11.15 -1.47 11.39
CA LEU A 141 11.12 -2.63 10.51
C LEU A 141 9.95 -2.53 9.54
N ARG A 142 10.20 -2.96 8.30
CA ARG A 142 9.15 -3.19 7.30
C ARG A 142 8.20 -4.28 7.74
N GLN A 143 6.95 -4.22 7.32
CA GLN A 143 5.85 -5.08 7.76
C GLN A 143 6.10 -6.57 7.46
N MET A 144 6.67 -6.88 6.30
CA MET A 144 7.05 -8.26 5.95
C MET A 144 8.18 -8.80 6.82
N VAL A 145 9.11 -7.94 7.24
CA VAL A 145 10.18 -8.32 8.18
C VAL A 145 9.61 -8.52 9.57
N LEU A 146 8.67 -7.66 10.00
CA LEU A 146 7.96 -7.81 11.27
C LEU A 146 7.17 -9.12 11.35
N SER A 147 6.66 -9.60 10.21
CA SER A 147 5.95 -10.88 10.13
C SER A 147 6.82 -12.10 10.49
N ARG A 148 8.15 -11.96 10.51
CA ARG A 148 9.09 -13.01 10.97
C ARG A 148 8.87 -13.39 12.43
N PHE A 149 8.42 -12.45 13.28
CA PHE A 149 8.18 -12.74 14.70
C PHE A 149 6.99 -13.67 14.92
N TYR A 150 6.06 -13.74 13.97
CA TYR A 150 4.87 -14.60 14.06
C TYR A 150 5.06 -15.95 13.36
N PHE A 151 5.62 -15.94 12.15
CA PHE A 151 5.73 -17.13 11.29
C PHE A 151 7.12 -17.77 11.27
N GLY A 152 8.11 -17.16 11.92
CA GLY A 152 9.51 -17.57 11.83
C GLY A 152 10.15 -17.28 10.47
N TRP A 153 11.42 -17.66 10.31
CA TRP A 153 12.22 -17.37 9.11
C TRP A 153 11.74 -18.08 7.84
N TYR A 154 11.28 -19.33 7.98
CA TYR A 154 10.82 -20.13 6.83
C TYR A 154 9.35 -19.85 6.50
N GLY A 155 8.49 -19.71 7.51
CA GLY A 155 7.06 -19.46 7.31
C GLY A 155 6.80 -18.11 6.63
N VAL A 156 7.54 -17.06 7.01
CA VAL A 156 7.35 -15.73 6.40
C VAL A 156 7.62 -15.73 4.88
N LYS A 157 8.47 -16.64 4.37
CA LYS A 157 8.76 -16.72 2.93
C LYS A 157 7.52 -17.15 2.15
N ILE A 158 6.73 -18.08 2.69
CA ILE A 158 5.47 -18.50 2.08
C ILE A 158 4.48 -17.33 2.07
N ILE A 159 4.37 -16.61 3.20
CA ILE A 159 3.53 -15.41 3.28
C ILE A 159 3.99 -14.33 2.30
N ALA A 160 5.30 -14.17 2.10
CA ALA A 160 5.85 -13.24 1.11
C ALA A 160 5.48 -13.62 -0.32
N VAL A 161 5.48 -14.92 -0.66
CA VAL A 161 5.01 -15.38 -1.97
C VAL A 161 3.53 -15.04 -2.18
N PHE A 162 2.67 -15.27 -1.18
CA PHE A 162 1.26 -14.88 -1.28
C PHE A 162 1.08 -13.37 -1.42
N ASN A 163 1.89 -12.58 -0.71
CA ASN A 163 1.88 -11.13 -0.87
C ASN A 163 2.26 -10.72 -2.31
N ILE A 164 3.33 -11.31 -2.88
CA ILE A 164 3.73 -11.04 -4.28
C ILE A 164 2.59 -11.37 -5.26
N LEU A 165 1.91 -12.49 -5.09
CA LEU A 165 0.75 -12.85 -5.92
C LEU A 165 -0.39 -11.84 -5.77
N ALA A 166 -0.64 -11.35 -4.56
CA ALA A 166 -1.62 -10.30 -4.31
C ALA A 166 -1.23 -8.98 -4.99
N CYS A 167 0.05 -8.58 -4.95
CA CYS A 167 0.55 -7.41 -5.70
C CYS A 167 0.28 -7.56 -7.19
N ILE A 168 0.61 -8.73 -7.77
CA ILE A 168 0.42 -9.00 -9.20
C ILE A 168 -1.06 -8.90 -9.56
N GLY A 169 -1.95 -9.48 -8.75
CA GLY A 169 -3.39 -9.37 -8.94
C GLY A 169 -3.88 -7.92 -8.92
N TRP A 170 -3.47 -7.15 -7.91
CA TRP A 170 -3.84 -5.74 -7.78
C TRP A 170 -3.30 -4.89 -8.94
N SER A 171 -2.03 -5.07 -9.32
CA SER A 171 -1.45 -4.39 -10.47
C SER A 171 -2.16 -4.75 -11.78
N SER A 172 -2.54 -6.02 -11.96
CA SER A 172 -3.27 -6.47 -13.15
C SER A 172 -4.62 -5.77 -13.27
N VAL A 173 -5.39 -5.68 -12.17
CA VAL A 173 -6.68 -4.96 -12.15
C VAL A 173 -6.49 -3.49 -12.53
N ASN A 174 -5.51 -2.81 -11.94
CA ASN A 174 -5.24 -1.39 -12.26
C ASN A 174 -4.92 -1.18 -13.74
N VAL A 175 -4.12 -2.05 -14.34
CA VAL A 175 -3.73 -1.94 -15.76
C VAL A 175 -4.92 -2.25 -16.68
N ILE A 176 -5.71 -3.28 -16.38
CA ILE A 176 -6.90 -3.64 -17.19
C ILE A 176 -7.93 -2.51 -17.16
N VAL A 177 -8.25 -1.99 -15.97
CA VAL A 177 -9.20 -0.89 -15.81
C VAL A 177 -8.68 0.38 -16.47
N GLY A 178 -7.38 0.68 -16.34
CA GLY A 178 -6.76 1.80 -17.05
C GLY A 178 -6.83 1.66 -18.57
N ALA A 179 -6.65 0.45 -19.10
CA ALA A 179 -6.76 0.19 -20.53
C ALA A 179 -8.20 0.34 -21.05
N GLN A 180 -9.19 -0.05 -20.26
CA GLN A 180 -10.61 0.19 -20.56
C GLN A 180 -10.91 1.70 -20.64
N LEU A 181 -10.31 2.51 -19.76
CA LEU A 181 -10.45 3.97 -19.82
C LEU A 181 -9.85 4.54 -21.11
N PHE A 182 -8.69 4.06 -21.56
CA PHE A 182 -8.13 4.47 -22.85
C PHE A 182 -9.02 4.10 -24.03
N ASN A 183 -9.60 2.92 -24.02
CA ASN A 183 -10.53 2.50 -25.06
C ASN A 183 -11.81 3.36 -25.08
N ALA A 184 -12.32 3.76 -23.90
CA ALA A 184 -13.48 4.64 -23.79
C ALA A 184 -13.24 6.04 -24.38
N VAL A 185 -12.01 6.57 -24.28
CA VAL A 185 -11.64 7.86 -24.88
C VAL A 185 -11.30 7.71 -26.37
N ASN A 186 -10.64 6.61 -26.74
CA ASN A 186 -10.24 6.33 -28.11
C ASN A 186 -10.63 4.90 -28.52
N HIS A 187 -11.81 4.78 -29.13
CA HIS A 187 -12.38 3.50 -29.57
C HIS A 187 -11.50 2.74 -30.59
N ASN A 188 -10.56 3.42 -31.27
CA ASN A 188 -9.67 2.80 -32.24
C ASN A 188 -8.48 2.06 -31.59
N MET A 189 -8.27 2.23 -30.28
CA MET A 189 -7.18 1.56 -29.56
C MET A 189 -7.65 0.21 -29.00
N PRO A 190 -7.09 -0.93 -29.43
CA PRO A 190 -7.43 -2.24 -28.87
C PRO A 190 -7.05 -2.32 -27.38
N GLY A 191 -7.87 -2.99 -26.56
CA GLY A 191 -7.63 -3.11 -25.12
C GLY A 191 -6.27 -3.70 -24.75
N TRP A 192 -5.76 -4.68 -25.52
CA TRP A 192 -4.43 -5.27 -25.30
C TRP A 192 -3.30 -4.24 -25.50
N ALA A 193 -3.47 -3.30 -26.44
CA ALA A 193 -2.49 -2.24 -26.68
C ALA A 193 -2.48 -1.26 -25.50
N GLY A 194 -3.66 -0.97 -24.92
CA GLY A 194 -3.80 -0.14 -23.73
C GLY A 194 -3.03 -0.72 -22.53
N ILE A 195 -3.17 -2.02 -22.32
CA ILE A 195 -2.45 -2.77 -21.28
C ILE A 195 -0.94 -2.61 -21.47
N LEU A 196 -0.41 -2.85 -22.68
CA LEU A 196 1.03 -2.73 -22.94
C LEU A 196 1.55 -1.32 -22.71
N VAL A 197 0.82 -0.30 -23.18
CA VAL A 197 1.22 1.10 -23.00
C VAL A 197 1.31 1.46 -21.53
N ILE A 198 0.30 1.09 -20.72
CA ILE A 198 0.30 1.37 -19.28
C ILE A 198 1.42 0.58 -18.59
N SER A 199 1.53 -0.72 -18.83
CA SER A 199 2.56 -1.56 -18.19
C SER A 199 3.98 -1.09 -18.49
N VAL A 200 4.29 -0.76 -19.74
CA VAL A 200 5.62 -0.26 -20.13
C VAL A 200 5.87 1.12 -19.53
N SER A 201 4.88 2.02 -19.54
CA SER A 201 5.03 3.35 -18.96
C SER A 201 5.25 3.29 -17.45
N THR A 202 4.47 2.47 -16.74
CA THR A 202 4.66 2.23 -15.29
C THR A 202 6.03 1.63 -15.02
N PHE A 203 6.45 0.63 -15.80
CA PHE A 203 7.78 0.03 -15.67
C PHE A 203 8.89 1.08 -15.82
N LEU A 204 8.83 1.92 -16.87
CA LEU A 204 9.80 3.00 -17.07
C LEU A 204 9.83 3.98 -15.91
N ILE A 205 8.67 4.41 -15.41
CA ILE A 205 8.58 5.33 -14.25
C ILE A 205 9.21 4.71 -13.00
N THR A 206 8.98 3.41 -12.75
CA THR A 206 9.55 2.72 -11.60
C THR A 206 11.09 2.60 -11.65
N LEU A 207 11.70 2.65 -12.84
CA LEU A 207 13.17 2.65 -12.99
C LEU A 207 13.81 3.97 -12.51
N PHE A 208 13.08 5.09 -12.53
CA PHE A 208 13.62 6.38 -12.11
C PHE A 208 13.68 6.58 -10.58
N GLY A 209 13.24 5.59 -9.80
CA GLY A 209 13.52 5.49 -8.36
C GLY A 209 12.49 6.14 -7.43
N TYR A 210 12.66 5.87 -6.12
CA TYR A 210 11.73 6.18 -5.04
C TYR A 210 11.33 7.66 -4.95
N LYS A 211 12.25 8.60 -5.24
CA LYS A 211 11.97 10.04 -5.11
C LYS A 211 10.87 10.54 -6.05
N ILE A 212 10.86 10.07 -7.29
CA ILE A 212 9.84 10.47 -8.29
C ILE A 212 8.49 9.88 -7.92
N VAL A 213 8.47 8.59 -7.56
CA VAL A 213 7.25 7.91 -7.11
C VAL A 213 6.67 8.60 -5.87
N HIS A 214 7.51 8.89 -4.86
CA HIS A 214 7.06 9.53 -3.63
C HIS A 214 6.54 10.96 -3.85
N THR A 215 7.12 11.69 -4.81
CA THR A 215 6.62 13.03 -5.20
C THR A 215 5.30 12.92 -5.95
N TYR A 216 5.17 11.93 -6.84
CA TYR A 216 3.93 11.64 -7.55
C TYR A 216 2.81 11.25 -6.58
N GLU A 217 3.05 10.29 -5.69
CA GLU A 217 2.09 9.80 -4.71
C GLU A 217 1.56 10.91 -3.80
N ARG A 218 2.37 11.92 -3.49
CA ARG A 218 1.93 13.06 -2.69
C ARG A 218 0.78 13.86 -3.34
N TYR A 219 0.73 13.91 -4.67
CA TYR A 219 -0.19 14.79 -5.41
C TYR A 219 -1.15 14.05 -6.35
N SER A 220 -0.94 12.76 -6.64
CA SER A 220 -1.75 12.00 -7.60
C SER A 220 -3.22 11.84 -7.20
N TRP A 221 -3.54 12.02 -5.92
CA TRP A 221 -4.92 12.02 -5.44
C TRP A 221 -5.73 13.23 -5.89
N ILE A 222 -5.09 14.38 -6.15
CA ILE A 222 -5.80 15.63 -6.47
C ILE A 222 -6.51 15.52 -7.82
N PRO A 223 -5.83 15.13 -8.93
CA PRO A 223 -6.52 14.91 -10.21
C PRO A 223 -7.60 13.84 -10.12
N CYS A 224 -7.32 12.73 -9.42
CA CYS A 224 -8.28 11.63 -9.28
C CYS A 224 -9.54 12.08 -8.51
N LEU A 225 -9.38 12.83 -7.43
CA LEU A 225 -10.50 13.40 -6.67
C LEU A 225 -11.32 14.36 -7.54
N ILE A 226 -10.67 15.25 -8.30
CA ILE A 226 -11.38 16.17 -9.20
C ILE A 226 -12.22 15.38 -10.23
N ILE A 227 -11.64 14.34 -10.84
CA ILE A 227 -12.35 13.48 -11.79
C ILE A 227 -13.56 12.82 -11.12
N PHE A 228 -13.40 12.23 -9.94
CA PHE A 228 -14.52 11.61 -9.23
C PHE A 228 -15.58 12.62 -8.77
N LEU A 229 -15.21 13.86 -8.45
CA LEU A 229 -16.17 14.92 -8.16
C LEU A 229 -16.95 15.35 -9.41
N ILE A 230 -16.30 15.40 -10.57
CA ILE A 230 -16.99 15.63 -11.85
C ILE A 230 -17.96 14.49 -12.13
N VAL A 231 -17.52 13.24 -11.97
CA VAL A 231 -18.38 12.06 -12.13
C VAL A 231 -19.58 12.11 -11.19
N LEU A 232 -19.37 12.46 -9.91
CA LEU A 232 -20.46 12.64 -8.95
C LEU A 232 -21.42 13.77 -9.37
N GLY A 233 -20.89 14.90 -9.85
CA GLY A 233 -21.69 16.04 -10.30
C GLY A 233 -22.54 15.72 -11.53
N GLU A 234 -21.95 15.10 -12.55
CA GLU A 234 -22.65 14.64 -13.76
C GLU A 234 -23.71 13.60 -13.42
N PHE A 235 -23.38 12.65 -12.54
CA PHE A 235 -24.32 11.64 -12.09
C PHE A 235 -25.51 12.26 -11.33
N ALA A 236 -25.24 13.18 -10.40
CA ALA A 236 -26.28 13.88 -9.65
C ALA A 236 -27.17 14.74 -10.57
N HIS A 237 -26.59 15.37 -11.59
CA HIS A 237 -27.34 16.17 -12.58
C HIS A 237 -28.19 15.30 -13.52
N SER A 238 -27.71 14.10 -13.87
CA SER A 238 -28.43 13.18 -14.76
C SER A 238 -29.80 12.73 -14.23
N GLY A 239 -29.98 12.76 -12.90
CA GLY A 239 -31.19 12.28 -12.23
C GLY A 239 -31.45 10.78 -12.40
N GLN A 240 -30.48 10.02 -12.93
CA GLN A 240 -30.60 8.58 -13.22
C GLN A 240 -30.42 7.70 -11.98
N PHE A 241 -30.40 8.29 -10.79
CA PHE A 241 -30.27 7.52 -9.55
C PHE A 241 -31.54 6.72 -9.31
N GLU A 242 -31.39 5.39 -9.34
CA GLU A 242 -32.43 4.46 -8.92
C GLU A 242 -31.98 3.71 -7.67
N ASN A 243 -32.81 3.78 -6.63
CA ASN A 243 -32.61 3.01 -5.42
C ASN A 243 -33.17 1.60 -5.62
N ILE A 244 -32.32 0.70 -6.10
CA ILE A 244 -32.66 -0.72 -6.19
C ILE A 244 -32.88 -1.25 -4.77
N PRO A 245 -34.08 -1.80 -4.48
CA PRO A 245 -34.40 -2.26 -3.14
C PRO A 245 -33.51 -3.44 -2.72
N MET A 246 -33.17 -3.47 -1.44
CA MET A 246 -32.44 -4.57 -0.82
C MET A 246 -33.22 -5.88 -0.99
N GLY A 247 -32.54 -6.92 -1.46
CA GLY A 247 -33.14 -8.25 -1.56
C GLY A 247 -33.40 -8.87 -0.19
N VAL A 248 -34.12 -9.99 -0.19
CA VAL A 248 -34.37 -10.76 1.04
C VAL A 248 -34.15 -12.26 0.80
N GLY A 249 -33.73 -12.96 1.85
CA GLY A 249 -33.55 -14.41 1.83
C GLY A 249 -32.09 -14.86 1.74
N LYS A 250 -31.91 -16.17 1.55
CA LYS A 250 -30.58 -16.82 1.62
C LYS A 250 -29.67 -16.45 0.45
N SER A 251 -30.24 -16.21 -0.73
CA SER A 251 -29.48 -15.81 -1.91
C SER A 251 -28.84 -14.44 -1.69
N GLU A 252 -29.63 -13.47 -1.21
CA GLU A 252 -29.15 -12.12 -0.89
C GLU A 252 -28.05 -12.15 0.16
N ALA A 253 -28.25 -12.90 1.25
CA ALA A 253 -27.25 -13.04 2.30
C ALA A 253 -25.93 -13.64 1.76
N GLY A 254 -26.01 -14.58 0.81
CA GLY A 254 -24.85 -15.12 0.11
C GLY A 254 -24.12 -14.06 -0.72
N SER A 255 -24.85 -13.33 -1.56
CA SER A 255 -24.33 -12.22 -2.35
C SER A 255 -23.68 -11.14 -1.48
N ALA A 256 -24.35 -10.75 -0.40
CA ALA A 256 -23.86 -9.76 0.55
C ALA A 256 -22.56 -10.21 1.20
N LEU A 257 -22.45 -11.48 1.59
CA LEU A 257 -21.23 -12.04 2.17
C LEU A 257 -20.09 -12.13 1.14
N SER A 258 -20.38 -12.49 -0.11
CA SER A 258 -19.38 -12.53 -1.18
C SER A 258 -18.87 -11.13 -1.55
N PHE A 259 -19.75 -10.13 -1.59
CA PHE A 259 -19.37 -8.75 -1.78
C PHE A 259 -18.57 -8.22 -0.58
N ALA A 260 -19.01 -8.52 0.64
CA ALA A 260 -18.27 -8.19 1.87
C ALA A 260 -16.86 -8.81 1.85
N ALA A 261 -16.70 -10.06 1.40
CA ALA A 261 -15.38 -10.67 1.27
C ALA A 261 -14.48 -9.92 0.28
N SER A 262 -15.04 -9.42 -0.83
CA SER A 262 -14.32 -8.64 -1.84
C SER A 262 -13.88 -7.28 -1.30
N VAL A 263 -14.77 -6.56 -0.62
CA VAL A 263 -14.48 -5.28 0.04
C VAL A 263 -13.47 -5.44 1.18
N TYR A 264 -13.61 -6.49 1.99
CA TYR A 264 -12.70 -6.80 3.07
C TYR A 264 -11.31 -7.13 2.53
N GLY A 265 -11.22 -7.96 1.49
CA GLY A 265 -9.95 -8.33 0.84
C GLY A 265 -9.19 -7.12 0.34
N PHE A 266 -9.87 -6.15 -0.28
CA PHE A 266 -9.25 -4.91 -0.75
C PHE A 266 -8.74 -4.05 0.41
N SER A 267 -9.59 -3.81 1.42
CA SER A 267 -9.24 -2.94 2.56
C SER A 267 -8.16 -3.54 3.47
N THR A 268 -8.23 -4.84 3.76
CA THR A 268 -7.27 -5.53 4.62
C THR A 268 -5.93 -5.81 3.94
N GLY A 269 -5.90 -5.90 2.60
CA GLY A 269 -4.68 -6.18 1.84
C GLY A 269 -3.53 -5.21 2.14
N TRP A 270 -3.87 -3.95 2.45
CA TRP A 270 -2.92 -2.92 2.88
C TRP A 270 -2.19 -3.23 4.18
N THR A 271 -2.70 -4.16 4.99
CA THR A 271 -2.08 -4.59 6.26
C THR A 271 -0.69 -5.13 6.04
N SER A 272 -0.42 -5.70 4.85
CA SER A 272 0.88 -6.27 4.50
C SER A 272 1.98 -5.22 4.24
N TYR A 273 1.61 -3.94 4.09
CA TYR A 273 2.52 -2.80 3.87
C TYR A 273 2.43 -1.73 4.96
N ALA A 274 1.58 -1.92 5.97
CA ALA A 274 1.21 -0.88 6.93
C ALA A 274 2.42 -0.19 7.60
N ALA A 275 3.41 -0.97 8.05
CA ALA A 275 4.60 -0.44 8.71
C ALA A 275 5.64 0.15 7.74
N ASP A 276 5.56 -0.13 6.44
CA ASP A 276 6.55 0.31 5.45
C ASP A 276 6.48 1.83 5.27
N TYR A 277 5.27 2.38 5.27
CA TYR A 277 5.06 3.83 5.11
C TYR A 277 5.26 4.64 6.39
N THR A 278 5.39 3.97 7.54
CA THR A 278 5.61 4.63 8.84
C THR A 278 7.00 4.33 9.41
N VAL A 279 7.83 3.53 8.73
CA VAL A 279 9.18 3.14 9.19
C VAL A 279 10.11 4.34 9.38
N TYR A 280 9.99 5.35 8.52
CA TYR A 280 10.79 6.57 8.55
C TYR A 280 10.25 7.65 9.49
N GLN A 281 9.15 7.39 10.22
CA GLN A 281 8.60 8.37 11.16
C GLN A 281 9.35 8.34 12.50
N PRO A 282 9.45 9.49 13.21
CA PRO A 282 10.17 9.57 14.47
C PRO A 282 9.59 8.63 15.55
N VAL A 283 10.46 8.03 16.37
CA VAL A 283 10.08 7.09 17.45
C VAL A 283 9.08 7.71 18.44
N ASN A 284 9.21 9.01 18.67
CA ASN A 284 8.44 9.77 19.65
C ASN A 284 7.02 10.14 19.18
N ARG A 285 6.62 9.76 17.95
CA ARG A 285 5.27 10.03 17.44
C ARG A 285 4.21 9.27 18.23
N SER A 286 3.10 9.97 18.52
CA SER A 286 1.96 9.38 19.22
C SER A 286 1.28 8.31 18.38
N ARG A 287 1.13 7.10 18.95
CA ARG A 287 0.44 5.97 18.31
C ARG A 287 -1.00 6.29 17.92
N LYS A 288 -1.71 7.03 18.78
CA LYS A 288 -3.09 7.47 18.50
C LYS A 288 -3.14 8.37 17.27
N SER A 289 -2.17 9.26 17.13
CA SER A 289 -2.08 10.13 15.95
C SER A 289 -1.83 9.32 14.68
N ILE A 290 -0.89 8.37 14.71
CA ILE A 290 -0.59 7.50 13.54
C ILE A 290 -1.83 6.72 13.13
N PHE A 291 -2.52 6.15 14.11
CA PHE A 291 -3.76 5.42 13.90
C PHE A 291 -4.83 6.32 13.24
N LEU A 292 -5.09 7.51 13.79
CA LEU A 292 -6.13 8.41 13.28
C LEU A 292 -5.82 8.96 11.88
N TRP A 293 -4.56 9.32 11.61
CA TRP A 293 -4.16 9.78 10.28
C TRP A 293 -4.24 8.67 9.23
N THR A 294 -3.85 7.44 9.58
CA THR A 294 -4.00 6.27 8.72
C THR A 294 -5.48 5.96 8.48
N PHE A 295 -6.29 5.99 9.54
CA PHE A 295 -7.71 5.74 9.47
C PHE A 295 -8.43 6.78 8.58
N ALA A 296 -8.16 8.07 8.77
CA ALA A 296 -8.73 9.12 7.94
C ALA A 296 -8.25 9.03 6.48
N GLY A 297 -6.96 8.75 6.27
CA GLY A 297 -6.36 8.58 4.94
C GLY A 297 -6.91 7.39 4.17
N LEU A 298 -7.33 6.32 4.84
CA LEU A 298 -7.93 5.13 4.22
C LEU A 298 -9.46 5.24 4.10
N SER A 299 -10.15 5.61 5.18
CA SER A 299 -11.62 5.63 5.22
C SER A 299 -12.21 6.59 4.18
N PHE A 300 -11.67 7.81 4.06
CA PHE A 300 -12.21 8.79 3.12
C PHE A 300 -12.19 8.33 1.66
N PRO A 301 -11.04 7.96 1.05
CA PRO A 301 -11.01 7.54 -0.35
C PRO A 301 -11.78 6.23 -0.58
N LEU A 302 -11.70 5.26 0.33
CA LEU A 302 -12.37 3.97 0.18
C LEU A 302 -13.88 4.13 0.17
N LEU A 303 -14.43 4.84 1.16
CA LEU A 303 -15.87 5.07 1.24
C LEU A 303 -16.34 5.93 0.07
N PHE A 304 -15.64 7.03 -0.23
CA PHE A 304 -16.03 7.93 -1.31
C PHE A 304 -16.05 7.24 -2.68
N THR A 305 -14.96 6.58 -3.06
CA THR A 305 -14.85 5.95 -4.39
C THR A 305 -15.74 4.72 -4.54
N GLN A 306 -15.83 3.86 -3.52
CA GLN A 306 -16.66 2.66 -3.59
C GLN A 306 -18.16 3.00 -3.55
N MET A 307 -18.59 3.95 -2.70
CA MET A 307 -20.01 4.36 -2.68
C MET A 307 -20.42 5.05 -3.98
N LEU A 308 -19.52 5.85 -4.57
CA LEU A 308 -19.76 6.44 -5.90
C LEU A 308 -19.87 5.35 -6.98
N GLY A 309 -18.99 4.34 -6.95
CA GLY A 309 -19.06 3.18 -7.85
C GLY A 309 -20.36 2.40 -7.70
N ALA A 310 -20.80 2.17 -6.46
CA ALA A 310 -22.06 1.51 -6.17
C ALA A 310 -23.27 2.29 -6.72
N ALA A 311 -23.30 3.62 -6.52
CA ALA A 311 -24.38 4.48 -7.00
C ALA A 311 -24.52 4.46 -8.52
N ILE A 312 -23.38 4.45 -9.24
CA ILE A 312 -23.38 4.40 -10.70
C ILE A 312 -23.79 3.02 -11.20
N ALA A 313 -23.32 1.95 -10.56
CA ALA A 313 -23.67 0.58 -10.94
C ALA A 313 -25.17 0.30 -10.82
N THR A 314 -25.84 0.82 -9.79
CA THR A 314 -27.30 0.68 -9.65
C THR A 314 -28.07 1.50 -10.69
N ALA A 315 -27.53 2.62 -11.15
CA ALA A 315 -28.14 3.39 -12.24
C ALA A 315 -27.96 2.73 -13.62
N MET A 316 -26.86 2.02 -13.86
CA MET A 316 -26.66 1.26 -15.10
C MET A 316 -27.70 0.14 -15.26
N ALA A 317 -28.08 -0.49 -14.15
CA ALA A 317 -29.14 -1.51 -14.09
C ALA A 317 -30.49 -1.02 -14.63
N ALA A 318 -30.87 0.20 -14.24
CA ALA A 318 -32.14 0.83 -14.61
C ALA A 318 -32.25 1.06 -16.12
N ASN A 319 -31.12 1.26 -16.80
CA ASN A 319 -31.03 1.63 -18.20
C ASN A 319 -30.75 0.45 -19.15
N ASN A 320 -30.87 -0.81 -18.68
CA ASN A 320 -30.54 -2.03 -19.45
C ASN A 320 -29.13 -2.00 -20.09
N GLY A 321 -28.16 -1.40 -19.39
CA GLY A 321 -26.75 -1.35 -19.82
C GLY A 321 -25.96 -2.59 -19.43
#